data_AF-A0A7S1B795-F1
#
_entry.id   AF-A0A7S1B795-F1
#
_cell.length_a   1.000
_cell.length_b   1.000
_cell.length_c   1.000
_cell.angle_alpha   90.00
_cell.angle_beta   90.00
_cell.angle_gamma   90.00
#
_symmetry.space_group_name_H-M   'P 1'
#
loop_
_entity.id
_entity.type
_entity.pdbx_description
1 polymer ?
#
loop_
_entity_poly.entity_id
_entity_poly.type
_entity_poly.pdbx_seq_one_letter_code
_entity_poly.pdbx_strand_id
1 'polypeptide(L)'
;METKILTTIDRIFLSLFTFEALAKVFALGLSAYFERPWNCFDFVIVVGSLLGVVQVGPGIIFRAVRTLRVIRPLRMIKRFPQLELVVNTLVSSIPFVGNVIVVCCLFFFIFGVFCVQQLKGTLYKCQGPIYDNLSDDQKNYLINPFEWGKLNDTQIERFDCTLQYCMCHEWNKTSIPTSKEICDCLAPGSWSEIFSLNFNNVANAVAILYEISSTEGWVDIMYAVVDQRGIDAQPVRDNNLWWIVFFVAFMIFGAFFILQLFVGVIISQFHKLKASSGRVLMTDAQQQWAATQNFISRIKPAKLIKRPTEKTCAWCYDLVTCK
;
A
#
# COMPACT_ATOMS: atom_id res chain seq x y z
N MET A 1 26.05 25.27 -0.21
CA MET A 1 26.91 25.08 0.99
C MET A 1 26.42 23.90 1.83
N GLU A 2 25.10 23.80 2.04
CA GLU A 2 24.43 22.69 2.75
C GLU A 2 24.79 21.29 2.23
N THR A 3 24.76 21.08 0.90
CA THR A 3 25.08 19.77 0.29
C THR A 3 26.49 19.28 0.60
N LYS A 4 27.47 20.19 0.73
CA LYS A 4 28.86 19.84 1.06
C LYS A 4 28.97 19.37 2.52
N ILE A 5 28.31 20.08 3.44
CA ILE A 5 28.29 19.74 4.87
C ILE A 5 27.67 18.35 5.07
N LEU A 6 26.52 18.09 4.45
CA LEU A 6 25.82 16.80 4.49
C LEU A 6 26.71 15.66 3.97
N THR A 7 27.41 15.86 2.84
CA THR A 7 28.31 14.83 2.30
C THR A 7 29.53 14.55 3.16
N THR A 8 30.06 15.57 3.84
CA THR A 8 31.21 15.39 4.75
C THR A 8 30.79 14.60 5.98
N ILE A 9 29.66 14.97 6.59
CA ILE A 9 29.08 14.25 7.73
C ILE A 9 28.77 12.80 7.38
N ASP A 10 28.18 12.54 6.21
CA ASP A 10 27.90 11.18 5.72
C ASP A 10 29.17 10.32 5.60
N ARG A 11 30.28 10.90 5.14
CA ARG A 11 31.57 10.20 5.05
C ARG A 11 32.16 9.87 6.42
N ILE A 12 32.07 10.81 7.37
CA ILE A 12 32.54 10.60 8.74
C ILE A 12 31.73 9.48 9.41
N PHE A 13 30.40 9.49 9.27
CA PHE A 13 29.58 8.42 9.81
C PHE A 13 29.89 7.07 9.16
N LEU A 14 30.06 7.04 7.83
CA LEU A 14 30.43 5.81 7.13
C LEU A 14 31.77 5.25 7.64
N SER A 15 32.80 6.09 7.83
CA SER A 15 34.08 5.62 8.33
C SER A 15 33.97 5.05 9.74
N LEU A 16 33.23 5.71 10.63
CA LEU A 16 33.00 5.22 12.00
C LEU A 16 32.26 3.87 12.01
N PHE A 17 31.20 3.73 11.21
CA PHE A 17 30.45 2.48 11.13
C PHE A 17 31.23 1.34 10.48
N THR A 18 32.08 1.66 9.50
CA THR A 18 32.97 0.66 8.89
C THR A 18 33.96 0.15 9.92
N PHE A 19 34.53 1.05 10.72
CA PHE A 19 35.42 0.68 11.82
C PHE A 19 34.71 -0.15 12.89
N GLU A 20 33.50 0.24 13.32
CA GLU A 20 32.68 -0.53 14.26
C GLU A 20 32.41 -1.95 13.74
N ALA A 21 32.01 -2.08 12.46
CA ALA A 21 31.72 -3.38 11.85
C ALA A 21 32.97 -4.27 11.78
N LEU A 22 34.11 -3.72 11.36
CA LEU A 22 35.38 -4.44 11.34
C LEU A 22 35.79 -4.89 12.74
N ALA A 23 35.75 -3.99 13.73
CA ALA A 23 36.08 -4.32 15.12
C ALA A 23 35.19 -5.47 15.65
N LYS A 24 33.90 -5.47 15.34
CA LYS A 24 32.98 -6.55 15.71
C LYS A 24 33.29 -7.87 15.01
N VAL A 25 33.61 -7.84 13.71
CA VAL A 25 33.99 -9.03 12.94
C VAL A 25 35.27 -9.65 13.51
N PHE A 26 36.26 -8.83 13.87
CA PHE A 26 37.50 -9.31 14.48
C PHE A 26 37.29 -9.85 15.90
N ALA A 27 36.48 -9.18 16.72
CA ALA A 27 36.27 -9.57 18.12
C ALA A 27 35.40 -10.83 18.28
N LEU A 28 34.35 -10.98 17.46
CA LEU A 28 33.40 -12.09 17.54
C LEU A 28 33.77 -13.28 16.63
N GLY A 29 34.57 -13.03 15.60
CA GLY A 29 34.80 -13.98 14.50
C GLY A 29 33.68 -13.95 13.46
N LEU A 30 33.98 -14.42 12.25
CA LEU A 30 33.06 -14.36 11.09
C LEU A 30 31.75 -15.13 11.34
N SER A 31 31.80 -16.35 11.89
CA SER A 31 30.59 -17.17 12.11
C SER A 31 29.64 -16.52 13.11
N ALA A 32 30.14 -16.20 14.32
CA ALA A 32 29.30 -15.63 15.37
C ALA A 32 28.80 -14.22 15.06
N TYR A 33 29.49 -13.48 14.19
CA TYR A 33 29.02 -12.17 13.71
C TYR A 33 27.78 -12.30 12.81
N PHE A 34 27.81 -13.22 11.84
CA PHE A 34 26.72 -13.38 10.87
C PHE A 34 25.51 -14.16 11.42
N GLU A 35 25.69 -14.93 12.50
CA GLU A 35 24.57 -15.57 13.21
C GLU A 35 23.61 -14.56 13.85
N ARG A 36 24.06 -13.33 14.15
CA ARG A 36 23.21 -12.29 14.75
C ARG A 36 22.53 -11.43 13.67
N PRO A 37 21.18 -11.44 13.55
CA PRO A 37 20.45 -10.75 12.46
C PRO A 37 20.73 -9.25 12.38
N TRP A 38 20.80 -8.57 13.52
CA TRP A 38 21.06 -7.12 13.57
C TRP A 38 22.48 -6.73 13.14
N ASN A 39 23.47 -7.60 13.37
CA ASN A 39 24.84 -7.40 12.90
C ASN A 39 24.91 -7.61 11.38
N CYS A 40 24.25 -8.65 10.87
CA CYS A 40 24.13 -8.90 9.43
C CYS A 40 23.48 -7.71 8.70
N PHE A 41 22.37 -7.18 9.23
CA PHE A 41 21.71 -5.98 8.69
C PHE A 41 22.64 -4.76 8.66
N ASP A 42 23.37 -4.51 9.74
CA ASP A 42 24.29 -3.38 9.83
C ASP A 42 25.44 -3.50 8.80
N PHE A 43 25.98 -4.71 8.65
CA PHE A 43 27.02 -5.06 7.68
C PHE A 43 26.57 -4.81 6.24
N VAL A 44 25.37 -5.26 5.86
CA VAL A 44 24.79 -5.01 4.53
C VAL A 44 24.72 -3.52 4.22
N ILE A 45 24.29 -2.71 5.19
CA ILE A 45 24.22 -1.25 5.01
C ILE A 45 25.62 -0.63 4.90
N VAL A 46 26.62 -1.10 5.67
CA VAL A 46 28.01 -0.61 5.56
C VAL A 46 28.57 -0.93 4.17
N VAL A 47 28.43 -2.18 3.71
CA VAL A 47 28.92 -2.63 2.40
C VAL A 47 28.23 -1.87 1.27
N GLY A 48 26.90 -1.77 1.28
CA GLY A 48 26.16 -0.99 0.29
C GLY A 48 26.58 0.49 0.29
N SER A 49 26.82 1.06 1.47
CA SER A 49 27.29 2.45 1.59
C SER A 49 28.71 2.65 1.06
N LEU A 50 29.60 1.66 1.22
CA LEU A 50 30.97 1.69 0.71
C LEU A 50 30.98 1.58 -0.82
N LEU A 51 30.21 0.64 -1.38
CA LEU A 51 30.03 0.48 -2.84
C LEU A 51 29.47 1.75 -3.49
N GLY A 52 28.60 2.49 -2.80
CA GLY A 52 28.07 3.77 -3.27
C GLY A 52 29.10 4.90 -3.34
N VAL A 53 30.21 4.83 -2.61
CA VAL A 53 31.29 5.85 -2.60
C VAL A 53 32.35 5.58 -3.67
N VAL A 54 32.67 4.31 -3.95
CA VAL A 54 33.71 3.93 -4.91
C VAL A 54 33.29 4.16 -6.38
N GLN A 55 32.01 4.47 -6.62
CA GLN A 55 31.45 4.91 -7.91
C GLN A 55 31.97 4.08 -9.11
N VAL A 56 31.84 2.75 -9.00
CA VAL A 56 32.34 1.78 -9.99
C VAL A 56 31.43 1.74 -11.23
N GLY A 57 31.31 2.86 -11.95
CA GLY A 57 30.73 2.90 -13.29
C GLY A 57 29.27 3.36 -13.41
N PRO A 58 28.82 3.67 -14.65
CA PRO A 58 27.47 4.13 -14.93
C PRO A 58 26.52 2.93 -15.05
N GLY A 59 25.80 2.61 -13.98
CA GLY A 59 24.80 1.53 -13.99
C GLY A 59 23.62 1.82 -13.07
N ILE A 60 22.44 1.28 -13.43
CA ILE A 60 21.20 1.37 -12.64
C ILE A 60 21.42 0.82 -11.21
N ILE A 61 22.24 -0.22 -11.09
CA ILE A 61 22.61 -0.84 -9.81
C ILE A 61 23.29 0.17 -8.87
N PHE A 62 24.15 1.06 -9.37
CA PHE A 62 24.82 2.06 -8.53
C PHE A 62 23.87 3.15 -8.02
N ARG A 63 22.82 3.47 -8.80
CA ARG A 63 21.75 4.38 -8.33
C ARG A 63 20.95 3.72 -7.21
N ALA A 64 20.63 2.43 -7.34
CA ALA A 64 19.94 1.65 -6.30
C ALA A 64 20.81 1.45 -5.03
N VAL A 65 22.11 1.20 -5.17
CA VAL A 65 23.03 1.13 -4.01
C VAL A 65 23.06 2.47 -3.26
N ARG A 66 22.94 3.59 -3.99
CA ARG A 66 22.83 4.91 -3.39
C ARG A 66 21.48 5.13 -2.68
N THR A 67 20.39 4.44 -3.02
CA THR A 67 19.12 4.54 -2.27
C THR A 67 19.13 3.74 -0.97
N LEU A 68 20.01 2.73 -0.82
CA LEU A 68 20.16 1.97 0.44
C LEU A 68 20.49 2.85 1.65
N ARG A 69 21.04 4.05 1.46
CA ARG A 69 21.27 4.98 2.58
C ARG A 69 19.98 5.43 3.29
N VAL A 70 18.83 5.34 2.62
CA VAL A 70 17.50 5.61 3.23
C VAL A 70 17.19 4.64 4.37
N ILE A 71 17.83 3.46 4.39
CA ILE A 71 17.65 2.43 5.42
C ILE A 71 18.47 2.73 6.68
N ARG A 72 19.52 3.59 6.61
CA ARG A 72 20.43 3.88 7.74
C ARG A 72 19.73 4.32 9.04
N PRO A 73 18.65 5.15 9.03
CA PRO A 73 17.92 5.50 10.25
C PRO A 73 17.38 4.28 11.02
N LEU A 74 17.09 3.16 10.34
CA LEU A 74 16.62 1.92 10.99
C LEU A 74 17.68 1.29 11.91
N ARG A 75 18.97 1.64 11.76
CA ARG A 75 20.01 1.25 12.72
C ARG A 75 19.75 1.79 14.13
N MET A 76 18.91 2.82 14.28
CA MET A 76 18.52 3.32 15.60
C MET A 76 17.69 2.29 16.39
N ILE A 77 17.06 1.32 15.72
CA ILE A 77 16.27 0.27 16.38
C ILE A 77 17.12 -0.51 17.40
N LYS A 78 18.35 -0.92 17.03
CA LYS A 78 19.28 -1.64 17.94
C LYS A 78 19.75 -0.81 19.13
N ARG A 79 19.59 0.52 19.07
CA ARG A 79 20.02 1.43 20.14
C ARG A 79 18.95 1.58 21.22
N PHE A 80 17.68 1.39 20.86
CA PHE A 80 16.55 1.50 21.77
C PHE A 80 15.97 0.11 22.04
N PRO A 81 16.24 -0.50 23.21
CA PRO A 81 15.80 -1.87 23.50
C PRO A 81 14.27 -2.03 23.44
N GLN A 82 13.53 -0.95 23.66
CA GLN A 82 12.07 -0.90 23.51
C GLN A 82 11.64 -1.11 22.06
N LEU A 83 12.29 -0.43 21.10
CA LEU A 83 11.96 -0.53 19.69
C LEU A 83 12.43 -1.86 19.10
N GLU A 84 13.62 -2.33 19.52
CA GLU A 84 14.13 -3.65 19.15
C GLU A 84 13.18 -4.77 19.58
N LEU A 85 12.66 -4.72 20.81
CA LEU A 85 11.69 -5.71 21.29
C LEU A 85 10.44 -5.75 20.41
N VAL A 86 9.85 -4.58 20.10
CA VAL A 86 8.65 -4.48 19.26
C VAL A 86 8.91 -5.02 17.84
N VAL A 87 10.05 -4.69 17.24
CA VAL A 87 10.38 -5.17 15.90
C VAL A 87 10.61 -6.69 15.89
N ASN A 88 11.37 -7.22 16.86
CA ASN A 88 11.62 -8.65 16.97
C ASN A 88 10.32 -9.44 17.21
N THR A 89 9.38 -8.92 17.99
CA THR A 89 8.08 -9.58 18.21
C THR A 89 7.18 -9.53 16.97
N LEU A 90 7.17 -8.41 16.24
CA LEU A 90 6.47 -8.30 14.95
C LEU A 90 7.05 -9.26 13.91
N VAL A 91 8.37 -9.30 13.74
CA VAL A 91 9.04 -10.21 12.80
C VAL A 91 8.78 -11.67 13.14
N SER A 92 8.80 -12.02 14.43
CA SER A 92 8.44 -13.37 14.89
C SER A 92 6.98 -13.75 14.60
N SER A 93 6.12 -12.76 14.34
CA SER A 93 4.70 -12.96 14.00
C SER A 93 4.45 -13.07 12.49
N ILE A 94 5.41 -12.65 11.65
CA ILE A 94 5.31 -12.70 10.18
C ILE A 94 4.92 -14.07 9.63
N PRO A 95 5.48 -15.24 10.04
CA PRO A 95 5.13 -16.52 9.41
C PRO A 95 3.64 -16.87 9.58
N PHE A 96 3.01 -16.45 10.68
CA PHE A 96 1.59 -16.67 10.91
C PHE A 96 0.72 -15.76 10.04
N VAL A 97 1.12 -14.49 9.91
CA VAL A 97 0.46 -13.53 9.01
C VAL A 97 0.67 -13.93 7.54
N GLY A 98 1.80 -14.56 7.20
CA GLY A 98 2.09 -15.06 5.86
C GLY A 98 1.03 -16.03 5.35
N ASN A 99 0.58 -16.97 6.19
CA ASN A 99 -0.49 -17.91 5.83
C ASN A 99 -1.80 -17.19 5.48
N VAL A 100 -2.14 -16.14 6.24
CA VAL A 100 -3.32 -15.29 5.98
C VAL A 100 -3.18 -14.56 4.66
N ILE A 101 -2.01 -13.94 4.43
CA ILE A 101 -1.74 -13.21 3.20
C ILE A 101 -1.89 -14.12 1.99
N VAL A 102 -1.40 -15.37 2.05
CA VAL A 102 -1.57 -16.34 0.96
C VAL A 102 -3.04 -16.60 0.67
N VAL A 103 -3.87 -16.81 1.70
CA VAL A 103 -5.32 -17.00 1.52
C VAL A 103 -5.97 -15.77 0.89
N CYS A 104 -5.63 -14.56 1.35
CA CYS A 104 -6.12 -13.31 0.77
C CYS A 104 -5.68 -13.12 -0.69
N CYS A 105 -4.41 -13.43 -1.00
CA CYS A 105 -3.88 -13.37 -2.37
C CYS A 105 -4.59 -14.37 -3.30
N LEU A 106 -4.88 -15.59 -2.83
CA LEU A 106 -5.66 -16.57 -3.60
C LEU A 106 -7.09 -16.10 -3.84
N PHE A 107 -7.74 -15.51 -2.84
CA PHE A 107 -9.06 -14.91 -2.99
C PHE A 107 -9.05 -13.82 -4.07
N PHE A 108 -8.13 -12.85 -3.99
CA PHE A 108 -8.00 -11.81 -5.01
C PHE A 108 -7.62 -12.36 -6.37
N PHE A 109 -6.80 -13.42 -6.43
CA PHE A 109 -6.42 -14.05 -7.70
C PHE A 109 -7.63 -14.66 -8.41
N ILE A 110 -8.51 -15.36 -7.70
CA ILE A 110 -9.73 -15.97 -8.27
C ILE A 110 -10.64 -14.89 -8.88
N PHE A 111 -10.95 -13.85 -8.12
CA PHE A 111 -11.75 -12.72 -8.63
C PHE A 111 -11.02 -11.92 -9.72
N GLY A 112 -9.69 -11.81 -9.61
CA GLY A 112 -8.86 -11.13 -10.61
C GLY A 112 -8.91 -11.82 -11.96
N VAL A 113 -8.80 -13.15 -12.00
CA VAL A 113 -8.96 -13.93 -13.23
C VAL A 113 -10.35 -13.75 -13.82
N PHE A 114 -11.40 -13.77 -12.99
CA PHE A 114 -12.77 -13.51 -13.44
C PHE A 114 -12.91 -12.12 -14.09
N CYS A 115 -12.40 -11.06 -13.44
CA CYS A 115 -12.45 -9.70 -13.98
C CYS A 115 -11.66 -9.58 -15.29
N VAL A 116 -10.47 -10.18 -15.39
CA VAL A 116 -9.68 -10.17 -16.64
C VAL A 116 -10.43 -10.86 -17.78
N GLN A 117 -11.12 -11.97 -17.52
CA GLN A 117 -11.89 -12.67 -18.56
C GLN A 117 -13.02 -11.81 -19.13
N GLN A 118 -13.62 -10.95 -18.32
CA GLN A 118 -14.78 -10.15 -18.72
C GLN A 118 -14.43 -8.72 -19.18
N LEU A 119 -13.31 -8.14 -18.68
CA LEU A 119 -13.01 -6.70 -18.80
C LEU A 119 -11.69 -6.40 -19.51
N LYS A 120 -10.96 -7.43 -19.95
CA LYS A 120 -9.71 -7.21 -20.70
C LYS A 120 -9.99 -6.45 -21.99
N GLY A 121 -9.29 -5.33 -22.19
CA GLY A 121 -9.41 -4.51 -23.39
C GLY A 121 -10.67 -3.65 -23.47
N THR A 122 -11.54 -3.63 -22.46
CA THR A 122 -12.81 -2.87 -22.50
C THR A 122 -12.71 -1.49 -21.86
N LEU A 123 -11.73 -1.25 -20.98
CA LEU A 123 -11.54 0.03 -20.27
C LEU A 123 -10.71 1.06 -21.07
N TYR A 124 -11.14 1.28 -22.31
CA TYR A 124 -10.59 2.31 -23.20
C TYR A 124 -11.70 3.26 -23.62
N LYS A 125 -11.35 4.52 -23.85
CA LYS A 125 -12.29 5.50 -24.42
C LYS A 125 -11.57 6.50 -25.30
N CYS A 126 -12.30 7.04 -26.27
CA CYS A 126 -11.91 8.24 -26.98
C CYS A 126 -12.03 9.42 -26.01
N GLN A 127 -10.93 10.12 -25.75
CA GLN A 127 -10.87 11.28 -24.84
C GLN A 127 -9.84 12.31 -25.29
N GLY A 128 -9.99 13.55 -24.84
CA GLY A 128 -9.06 14.63 -25.07
C GLY A 128 -9.67 15.82 -25.82
N PRO A 129 -8.88 16.89 -26.06
CA PRO A 129 -9.40 18.17 -26.53
C PRO A 129 -10.03 18.10 -27.92
N ILE A 130 -9.53 17.20 -28.78
CA ILE A 130 -10.09 16.98 -30.12
C ILE A 130 -11.46 16.31 -30.00
N TYR A 131 -11.57 15.26 -29.17
CA TYR A 131 -12.84 14.57 -28.90
C TYR A 131 -13.90 15.50 -28.30
N ASP A 132 -13.50 16.36 -27.37
CA ASP A 132 -14.43 17.28 -26.70
C ASP A 132 -15.06 18.28 -27.68
N ASN A 133 -14.30 18.70 -28.70
CA ASN A 133 -14.74 19.62 -29.75
C ASN A 133 -15.53 18.95 -30.89
N LEU A 134 -15.71 17.63 -30.86
CA LEU A 134 -16.56 16.93 -31.83
C LEU A 134 -18.03 17.31 -31.64
N SER A 135 -18.76 17.38 -32.76
CA SER A 135 -20.21 17.58 -32.78
C SER A 135 -20.93 16.41 -32.12
N ASP A 136 -22.11 16.65 -31.53
CA ASP A 136 -22.91 15.61 -30.89
C ASP A 136 -23.27 14.46 -31.84
N ASP A 137 -23.46 14.76 -33.13
CA ASP A 137 -23.73 13.73 -34.15
C ASP A 137 -22.51 12.82 -34.41
N GLN A 138 -21.30 13.39 -34.37
CA GLN A 138 -20.05 12.62 -34.50
C GLN A 138 -19.84 11.73 -33.26
N LYS A 139 -20.14 12.26 -32.06
CA LYS A 139 -20.12 11.49 -30.80
C LYS A 139 -21.17 10.37 -30.82
N ASN A 140 -22.36 10.63 -31.38
CA ASN A 140 -23.41 9.62 -31.53
C ASN A 140 -22.99 8.49 -32.50
N TYR A 141 -22.32 8.81 -33.61
CA TYR A 141 -21.77 7.81 -34.52
C TYR A 141 -20.69 6.95 -33.87
N LEU A 142 -19.82 7.57 -33.06
CA LEU A 142 -18.80 6.86 -32.29
C LEU A 142 -19.42 5.82 -31.33
N ILE A 143 -20.55 6.18 -30.70
CA ILE A 143 -21.26 5.30 -29.76
C ILE A 143 -22.04 4.20 -30.51
N ASN A 144 -22.72 4.54 -31.60
CA ASN A 144 -23.56 3.61 -32.34
C ASN A 144 -23.12 3.55 -33.82
N PRO A 145 -22.06 2.79 -34.12
CA PRO A 145 -21.52 2.69 -35.47
C PRO A 145 -22.49 1.99 -36.42
N PHE A 146 -22.56 2.48 -37.65
CA PHE A 146 -23.28 1.83 -38.75
C PHE A 146 -22.43 1.81 -40.03
N GLU A 147 -22.80 0.94 -40.96
CA GLU A 147 -22.08 0.72 -42.22
C GLU A 147 -21.93 2.02 -43.01
N TRP A 148 -20.70 2.28 -43.48
CA TRP A 148 -20.35 3.50 -44.21
C TRP A 148 -21.19 3.70 -45.48
N GLY A 149 -21.45 2.62 -46.22
CA GLY A 149 -22.24 2.66 -47.46
C GLY A 149 -23.73 2.97 -47.29
N LYS A 150 -24.23 3.10 -46.05
CA LYS A 150 -25.62 3.48 -45.75
C LYS A 150 -25.76 4.94 -45.28
N LEU A 151 -24.67 5.69 -45.22
CA LEU A 151 -24.68 7.11 -44.90
C LEU A 151 -25.26 7.91 -46.07
N ASN A 152 -26.10 8.90 -45.76
CA ASN A 152 -26.51 9.91 -46.74
C ASN A 152 -25.37 10.89 -47.01
N ASP A 153 -25.35 11.55 -48.18
CA ASP A 153 -24.31 12.51 -48.57
C ASP A 153 -24.10 13.62 -47.52
N THR A 154 -25.18 14.09 -46.88
CA THR A 154 -25.14 15.09 -45.79
C THR A 154 -24.55 14.59 -44.48
N GLN A 155 -24.51 13.27 -44.27
CA GLN A 155 -23.81 12.66 -43.14
C GLN A 155 -22.34 12.45 -43.48
N ILE A 156 -22.02 12.10 -44.73
CA ILE A 156 -20.65 11.95 -45.24
C ILE A 156 -19.90 13.30 -45.16
N GLU A 157 -20.54 14.41 -45.54
CA GLU A 157 -19.99 15.76 -45.42
C GLU A 157 -19.63 16.15 -43.97
N ARG A 158 -20.23 15.52 -42.95
CA ARG A 158 -19.88 15.78 -41.53
C ARG A 158 -18.63 15.05 -41.06
N PHE A 159 -18.15 14.09 -41.86
CA PHE A 159 -16.84 13.46 -41.70
C PHE A 159 -15.76 14.19 -42.51
N ASP A 160 -16.13 15.21 -43.32
CA ASP A 160 -15.19 16.07 -44.02
C ASP A 160 -14.56 17.07 -43.04
N CYS A 161 -13.55 16.62 -42.30
CA CYS A 161 -12.81 17.48 -41.37
C CYS A 161 -11.73 18.27 -42.12
N THR A 162 -12.17 19.27 -42.88
CA THR A 162 -11.32 20.29 -43.55
C THR A 162 -10.55 21.16 -42.55
N LEU A 163 -10.91 21.13 -41.27
CA LEU A 163 -10.12 21.70 -40.17
C LEU A 163 -9.20 20.61 -39.63
N GLN A 164 -7.95 20.65 -40.11
CA GLN A 164 -6.73 19.94 -39.71
C GLN A 164 -6.87 19.02 -38.48
N TYR A 165 -6.37 17.78 -38.62
CA TYR A 165 -6.20 16.71 -37.61
C TYR A 165 -7.14 15.50 -37.70
N CYS A 166 -7.98 15.32 -38.73
CA CYS A 166 -8.60 14.01 -38.98
C CYS A 166 -7.79 13.17 -39.98
N MET A 167 -7.89 11.84 -39.90
CA MET A 167 -7.28 10.89 -40.85
C MET A 167 -8.34 10.11 -41.65
N CYS A 168 -9.48 10.74 -41.94
CA CYS A 168 -10.63 10.10 -42.58
C CYS A 168 -10.60 10.08 -44.13
N HIS A 169 -9.50 10.49 -44.75
CA HIS A 169 -9.44 10.85 -46.18
C HIS A 169 -9.65 9.68 -47.17
N GLU A 170 -9.66 8.44 -46.70
CA GLU A 170 -9.89 7.21 -47.51
C GLU A 170 -10.75 6.17 -46.76
N TRP A 171 -11.70 6.62 -45.96
CA TRP A 171 -12.48 5.71 -45.13
C TRP A 171 -13.60 5.04 -45.95
N ASN A 172 -13.29 3.88 -46.53
CA ASN A 172 -14.26 3.05 -47.26
C ASN A 172 -14.35 1.66 -46.61
N LYS A 173 -15.08 1.58 -45.50
CA LYS A 173 -15.28 0.33 -44.74
C LYS A 173 -16.59 -0.34 -45.14
N THR A 174 -16.50 -1.58 -45.61
CA THR A 174 -17.66 -2.42 -45.96
C THR A 174 -18.28 -3.12 -44.75
N SER A 175 -17.54 -3.26 -43.66
CA SER A 175 -18.02 -3.76 -42.36
C SER A 175 -18.32 -2.60 -41.41
N ILE A 176 -19.18 -2.84 -40.41
CA ILE A 176 -19.43 -1.88 -39.32
C ILE A 176 -18.09 -1.57 -38.63
N PRO A 177 -17.62 -0.31 -38.63
CA PRO A 177 -16.35 0.05 -38.00
C PRO A 177 -16.47 -0.02 -36.47
N THR A 178 -15.37 -0.28 -35.78
CA THR A 178 -15.34 -0.21 -34.30
C THR A 178 -15.30 1.24 -33.85
N SER A 179 -15.76 1.53 -32.62
CA SER A 179 -15.66 2.88 -32.06
C SER A 179 -14.21 3.37 -32.02
N LYS A 180 -13.25 2.47 -31.80
CA LYS A 180 -11.83 2.82 -31.86
C LYS A 180 -11.41 3.29 -33.26
N GLU A 181 -11.78 2.58 -34.32
CA GLU A 181 -11.46 2.99 -35.69
C GLU A 181 -12.07 4.36 -36.02
N ILE A 182 -13.29 4.60 -35.54
CA ILE A 182 -13.96 5.91 -35.68
C ILE A 182 -13.21 7.00 -34.91
N CYS A 183 -12.77 6.72 -33.68
CA CYS A 183 -11.97 7.66 -32.89
C CYS A 183 -10.63 7.96 -33.56
N ASP A 184 -9.92 6.95 -34.07
CA ASP A 184 -8.63 7.15 -34.75
C ASP A 184 -8.78 7.97 -36.04
N CYS A 185 -9.94 7.88 -36.69
CA CYS A 185 -10.33 8.69 -37.85
C CYS A 185 -10.58 10.15 -37.46
N LEU A 186 -11.50 10.38 -36.53
CA LEU A 186 -12.00 11.72 -36.14
C LEU A 186 -11.04 12.48 -35.22
N ALA A 187 -10.34 11.77 -34.34
CA ALA A 187 -9.49 12.28 -33.28
C ALA A 187 -8.26 11.36 -33.09
N PRO A 188 -7.29 11.37 -34.02
CA PRO A 188 -6.14 10.49 -33.98
C PRO A 188 -5.33 10.67 -32.69
N GLY A 189 -5.08 9.55 -32.00
CA GLY A 189 -4.35 9.55 -30.72
C GLY A 189 -5.21 9.86 -29.48
N SER A 190 -6.51 10.09 -29.63
CA SER A 190 -7.43 10.28 -28.50
C SER A 190 -7.92 8.97 -27.86
N TRP A 191 -7.72 7.83 -28.51
CA TRP A 191 -8.07 6.52 -27.93
C TRP A 191 -7.03 6.08 -26.91
N SER A 192 -7.42 6.05 -25.63
CA SER A 192 -6.50 5.75 -24.54
C SER A 192 -7.18 5.03 -23.38
N GLU A 193 -6.36 4.46 -22.50
CA GLU A 193 -6.81 3.79 -21.28
C GLU A 193 -7.50 4.79 -20.34
N ILE A 194 -8.62 4.39 -19.75
CA ILE A 194 -9.33 5.23 -18.77
C ILE A 194 -8.48 5.39 -17.50
N PHE A 195 -7.85 4.29 -17.07
CA PHE A 195 -6.98 4.23 -15.91
C PHE A 195 -5.69 3.50 -16.26
N SER A 196 -4.57 3.94 -15.67
CA SER A 196 -3.27 3.26 -15.79
C SER A 196 -3.27 1.87 -15.15
N LEU A 197 -4.12 1.66 -14.14
CA LEU A 197 -4.38 0.37 -13.53
C LEU A 197 -5.69 -0.19 -14.09
N ASN A 198 -5.60 -1.22 -14.92
CA ASN A 198 -6.74 -1.81 -15.65
C ASN A 198 -6.78 -3.35 -15.56
N PHE A 199 -7.85 -3.96 -16.05
CA PHE A 199 -8.05 -5.42 -16.05
C PHE A 199 -7.38 -6.14 -17.24
N ASN A 200 -6.32 -5.58 -17.84
CA ASN A 200 -5.65 -6.24 -18.97
C ASN A 200 -4.77 -7.43 -18.55
N ASN A 201 -4.30 -7.42 -17.30
CA ASN A 201 -3.43 -8.44 -16.71
C ASN A 201 -3.92 -8.84 -15.32
N VAL A 202 -3.69 -10.10 -14.92
CA VAL A 202 -4.14 -10.61 -13.61
C VAL A 202 -3.47 -9.86 -12.45
N ALA A 203 -2.19 -9.48 -12.57
CA ALA A 203 -1.50 -8.71 -11.53
C ALA A 203 -2.15 -7.34 -11.30
N ASN A 204 -2.49 -6.62 -12.38
CA ASN A 204 -3.18 -5.34 -12.28
C ASN A 204 -4.61 -5.52 -11.73
N ALA A 205 -5.32 -6.57 -12.16
CA ALA A 205 -6.64 -6.90 -11.64
C ALA A 205 -6.62 -7.18 -10.14
N VAL A 206 -5.62 -7.93 -9.64
CA VAL A 206 -5.43 -8.17 -8.20
C VAL A 206 -5.14 -6.86 -7.46
N ALA A 207 -4.33 -5.96 -8.04
CA ALA A 207 -4.05 -4.66 -7.44
C ALA A 207 -5.31 -3.77 -7.37
N ILE A 208 -6.14 -3.75 -8.42
CA ILE A 208 -7.43 -3.05 -8.42
C ILE A 208 -8.36 -3.64 -7.36
N LEU A 209 -8.49 -4.96 -7.30
CA LEU A 209 -9.36 -5.61 -6.31
C LEU A 209 -8.87 -5.37 -4.88
N TYR A 210 -7.56 -5.24 -4.67
CA TYR A 210 -6.99 -4.82 -3.40
C TYR A 210 -7.39 -3.38 -3.05
N GLU A 211 -7.26 -2.43 -3.99
CA GLU A 211 -7.70 -1.04 -3.81
C GLU A 211 -9.21 -0.93 -3.52
N ILE A 212 -10.03 -1.72 -4.24
CA ILE A 212 -11.47 -1.80 -3.99
C ILE A 212 -11.76 -2.39 -2.61
N SER A 213 -10.98 -3.37 -2.16
CA SER A 213 -11.15 -3.97 -0.83
C SER A 213 -10.85 -3.01 0.33
N SER A 214 -9.99 -1.99 0.09
CA SER A 214 -9.75 -0.91 1.06
C SER A 214 -10.79 0.21 0.97
N THR A 215 -11.80 0.09 0.11
CA THR A 215 -12.86 1.09 -0.12
C THR A 215 -12.34 2.44 -0.63
N GLU A 216 -11.15 2.45 -1.23
CA GLU A 216 -10.53 3.63 -1.84
C GLU A 216 -10.64 3.52 -3.37
N GLY A 217 -10.82 4.65 -4.08
CA GLY A 217 -10.78 4.69 -5.56
C GLY A 217 -11.83 3.86 -6.33
N TRP A 218 -12.65 3.06 -5.65
CA TRP A 218 -13.49 2.03 -6.27
C TRP A 218 -14.65 2.57 -7.10
N VAL A 219 -15.15 3.77 -6.78
CA VAL A 219 -16.32 4.37 -7.44
C VAL A 219 -16.02 4.66 -8.91
N ASP A 220 -14.84 5.20 -9.20
CA ASP A 220 -14.44 5.55 -10.57
C ASP A 220 -14.23 4.29 -11.43
N ILE A 221 -13.63 3.26 -10.84
CA ILE A 221 -13.45 1.95 -11.49
C ILE A 221 -14.82 1.30 -11.74
N MET A 222 -15.70 1.33 -10.75
CA MET A 222 -17.06 0.80 -10.90
C MET A 222 -17.80 1.51 -12.03
N TYR A 223 -17.78 2.84 -12.09
CA TYR A 223 -18.46 3.57 -13.17
C TYR A 223 -17.89 3.22 -14.55
N ALA A 224 -16.56 3.18 -14.70
CA ALA A 224 -15.97 2.79 -15.98
C ALA A 224 -16.33 1.35 -16.40
N VAL A 225 -16.46 0.43 -15.43
CA VAL A 225 -16.85 -0.95 -15.67
C VAL A 225 -18.36 -1.11 -15.91
N VAL A 226 -19.19 -0.24 -15.35
CA VAL A 226 -20.64 -0.21 -15.66
C VAL A 226 -20.87 0.31 -17.08
N ASP A 227 -20.06 1.28 -17.50
CA ASP A 227 -20.21 1.94 -18.80
C ASP A 227 -19.61 1.13 -19.97
N GLN A 228 -18.79 0.12 -19.68
CA GLN A 228 -18.16 -0.72 -20.70
C GLN A 228 -19.19 -1.50 -21.54
N ARG A 229 -18.89 -1.69 -22.83
CA ARG A 229 -19.74 -2.47 -23.75
C ARG A 229 -19.02 -3.65 -24.42
N GLY A 230 -17.69 -3.62 -24.49
CA GLY A 230 -16.89 -4.62 -25.18
C GLY A 230 -15.55 -4.04 -25.63
N ILE A 231 -14.77 -4.86 -26.33
CA ILE A 231 -13.46 -4.47 -26.86
C ILE A 231 -13.65 -3.48 -28.00
N ASP A 232 -12.84 -2.41 -28.02
CA ASP A 232 -12.86 -1.35 -29.05
C ASP A 232 -14.20 -0.61 -29.23
N ALA A 233 -15.08 -0.69 -28.23
CA ALA A 233 -16.36 0.01 -28.19
C ALA A 233 -16.32 1.20 -27.21
N GLN A 234 -16.84 2.35 -27.62
CA GLN A 234 -16.92 3.52 -26.73
C GLN A 234 -17.87 3.20 -25.56
N PRO A 235 -17.47 3.50 -24.30
CA PRO A 235 -18.32 3.28 -23.15
C PRO A 235 -19.56 4.17 -23.20
N VAL A 236 -20.68 3.63 -22.74
CA VAL A 236 -21.96 4.33 -22.68
C VAL A 236 -22.44 4.28 -21.25
N ARG A 237 -22.89 5.44 -20.76
CA ARG A 237 -23.37 5.58 -19.40
C ARG A 237 -24.46 4.55 -19.07
N ASP A 238 -24.31 3.88 -17.93
CA ASP A 238 -25.30 2.94 -17.38
C ASP A 238 -25.59 1.72 -18.29
N ASN A 239 -24.62 1.30 -19.13
CA ASN A 239 -24.82 0.20 -20.07
C ASN A 239 -25.07 -1.16 -19.39
N ASN A 240 -24.24 -1.53 -18.40
CA ASN A 240 -24.36 -2.81 -17.70
C ASN A 240 -24.30 -2.64 -16.17
N LEU A 241 -25.46 -2.41 -15.59
CA LEU A 241 -25.65 -2.17 -14.16
C LEU A 241 -25.34 -3.40 -13.27
N TRP A 242 -25.25 -4.63 -13.82
CA TRP A 242 -24.92 -5.83 -13.03
C TRP A 242 -23.55 -5.74 -12.37
N TRP A 243 -22.63 -4.98 -12.94
CA TRP A 243 -21.30 -4.75 -12.36
C TRP A 243 -21.36 -4.02 -11.01
N ILE A 244 -22.37 -3.17 -10.78
CA ILE A 244 -22.58 -2.54 -9.47
C ILE A 244 -22.82 -3.60 -8.40
N VAL A 245 -23.70 -4.56 -8.69
CA VAL A 245 -24.02 -5.67 -7.78
C VAL A 245 -22.77 -6.52 -7.51
N PHE A 246 -21.98 -6.80 -8.54
CA PHE A 246 -20.71 -7.53 -8.40
C PHE A 246 -19.74 -6.82 -7.44
N PHE A 247 -19.46 -5.52 -7.63
CA PHE A 247 -18.52 -4.79 -6.77
C PHE A 247 -19.04 -4.62 -5.35
N VAL A 248 -20.32 -4.33 -5.17
CA VAL A 248 -20.94 -4.25 -3.83
C VAL A 248 -20.87 -5.58 -3.10
N ALA A 249 -21.21 -6.69 -3.78
CA ALA A 249 -21.08 -8.03 -3.21
C ALA A 249 -19.62 -8.35 -2.85
N PHE A 250 -18.69 -8.09 -3.77
CA PHE A 250 -17.25 -8.29 -3.52
C PHE A 250 -16.76 -7.49 -2.31
N MET A 251 -17.21 -6.23 -2.14
CA MET A 251 -16.84 -5.44 -0.97
C MET A 251 -17.44 -6.00 0.32
N ILE A 252 -18.71 -6.40 0.33
CA ILE A 252 -19.34 -6.98 1.53
C ILE A 252 -18.63 -8.27 1.93
N PHE A 253 -18.49 -9.21 0.99
CA PHE A 253 -17.86 -10.50 1.27
C PHE A 253 -16.36 -10.37 1.51
N GLY A 254 -15.66 -9.56 0.71
CA GLY A 254 -14.23 -9.33 0.79
C GLY A 254 -13.82 -8.60 2.07
N ALA A 255 -14.49 -7.50 2.41
CA ALA A 255 -14.19 -6.78 3.65
C ALA A 255 -14.50 -7.62 4.89
N PHE A 256 -15.65 -8.31 4.89
CA PHE A 256 -16.02 -9.21 5.99
C PHE A 256 -14.99 -10.33 6.15
N PHE A 257 -14.68 -11.04 5.06
CA PHE A 257 -13.78 -12.19 5.07
C PHE A 257 -12.33 -11.81 5.43
N ILE A 258 -11.78 -10.78 4.78
CA ILE A 258 -10.39 -10.36 4.97
C ILE A 258 -10.19 -9.79 6.38
N LEU A 259 -11.05 -8.88 6.83
CA LEU A 259 -10.91 -8.28 8.16
C LEU A 259 -11.06 -9.32 9.26
N GLN A 260 -12.02 -10.25 9.16
CA GLN A 260 -12.19 -11.28 10.19
C GLN A 260 -11.08 -12.30 10.21
N LEU A 261 -10.62 -12.74 9.05
CA LEU A 261 -9.53 -13.71 8.97
C LEU A 261 -8.23 -13.09 9.51
N PHE A 262 -7.96 -11.83 9.17
CA PHE A 262 -6.80 -11.09 9.68
C PHE A 262 -6.87 -10.86 11.19
N VAL A 263 -7.98 -10.30 11.69
CA VAL A 263 -8.18 -10.04 13.12
C VAL A 263 -8.15 -11.34 13.93
N GLY A 264 -8.78 -12.41 13.43
CA GLY A 264 -8.81 -13.71 14.08
C GLY A 264 -7.41 -14.32 14.25
N VAL A 265 -6.58 -14.25 13.20
CA VAL A 265 -5.20 -14.77 13.27
C VAL A 265 -4.31 -13.90 14.15
N ILE A 266 -4.42 -12.57 14.07
CA ILE A 266 -3.64 -11.68 14.94
C ILE A 266 -3.99 -11.90 16.41
N ILE A 267 -5.28 -11.98 16.74
CA ILE A 267 -5.72 -12.21 18.12
C ILE A 267 -5.21 -13.57 18.61
N SER A 268 -5.35 -14.63 17.81
CA SER A 268 -4.81 -15.96 18.13
C SER A 268 -3.30 -15.91 18.40
N GLN A 269 -2.55 -15.17 17.57
CA GLN A 269 -1.11 -15.02 17.73
C GLN A 269 -0.74 -14.19 18.96
N PHE A 270 -1.48 -13.11 19.23
CA PHE A 270 -1.27 -12.28 20.40
C PHE A 270 -1.53 -13.07 21.70
N HIS A 271 -2.56 -13.93 21.72
CA HIS A 271 -2.80 -14.85 22.83
C HIS A 271 -1.66 -15.86 23.02
N LYS A 272 -1.12 -16.42 21.93
CA LYS A 272 0.05 -17.33 22.01
C LYS A 272 1.31 -16.63 22.52
N LEU A 273 1.59 -15.41 22.06
CA LEU A 273 2.72 -14.60 22.54
C LEU A 273 2.56 -14.23 24.02
N LYS A 274 1.33 -13.91 24.43
CA LYS A 274 1.00 -13.64 25.84
C LYS A 274 1.18 -14.89 26.71
N ALA A 275 0.78 -16.06 26.24
CA ALA A 275 0.89 -17.32 27.00
C ALA A 275 2.34 -17.81 27.13
N SER A 276 3.15 -17.68 26.08
CA SER A 276 4.54 -18.14 26.06
C SER A 276 5.49 -17.20 26.80
N SER A 277 5.35 -15.89 26.59
CA SER A 277 6.32 -14.91 27.07
C SER A 277 5.84 -14.11 28.28
N GLY A 278 4.53 -14.06 28.57
CA GLY A 278 3.93 -13.18 29.59
C GLY A 278 4.11 -11.67 29.33
N ARG A 279 4.91 -11.30 28.32
CA ARG A 279 5.41 -9.97 27.97
C ARG A 279 5.14 -9.76 26.49
N VAL A 280 4.04 -9.10 26.13
CA VAL A 280 3.72 -8.95 24.71
C VAL A 280 4.40 -7.72 24.10
N LEU A 281 4.61 -6.64 24.88
CA LEU A 281 5.16 -5.37 24.37
C LEU A 281 5.96 -4.56 25.42
N MET A 282 6.31 -5.13 26.57
CA MET A 282 6.95 -4.39 27.67
C MET A 282 8.38 -4.87 27.88
N THR A 283 9.31 -3.93 28.02
CA THR A 283 10.66 -4.22 28.51
C THR A 283 10.62 -4.70 29.97
N ASP A 284 11.66 -5.39 30.42
CA ASP A 284 11.73 -5.93 31.78
C ASP A 284 11.56 -4.83 32.85
N ALA A 285 12.17 -3.66 32.64
CA ALA A 285 12.01 -2.50 33.51
C ALA A 285 10.56 -1.97 33.51
N GLN A 286 9.91 -1.89 32.35
CA GLN A 286 8.51 -1.48 32.26
C GLN A 286 7.56 -2.49 32.92
N GLN A 287 7.87 -3.79 32.84
CA GLN A 287 7.08 -4.82 33.49
C GLN A 287 7.19 -4.70 35.01
N GLN A 288 8.40 -4.50 35.55
CA GLN A 288 8.61 -4.28 36.99
C GLN A 288 7.87 -3.02 37.46
N TRP A 289 7.94 -1.93 36.69
CA TRP A 289 7.20 -0.71 36.99
C TRP A 289 5.68 -0.93 36.97
N ALA A 290 5.15 -1.62 35.96
CA ALA A 290 3.72 -1.92 35.87
C ALA A 290 3.24 -2.87 36.99
N ALA A 291 4.06 -3.86 37.36
CA ALA A 291 3.80 -4.71 38.52
C ALA A 291 3.78 -3.90 39.82
N THR A 292 4.70 -2.95 39.96
CA THR A 292 4.77 -2.03 41.10
C THR A 292 3.54 -1.11 41.15
N GLN A 293 3.12 -0.55 40.02
CA GLN A 293 1.91 0.26 39.92
C GLN A 293 0.64 -0.54 40.26
N ASN A 294 0.53 -1.78 39.77
CA ASN A 294 -0.57 -2.68 40.11
C ASN A 294 -0.57 -3.08 41.59
N PHE A 295 0.60 -3.16 42.21
CA PHE A 295 0.72 -3.40 43.65
C PHE A 295 0.30 -2.17 44.44
N ILE A 296 0.81 -0.99 44.08
CA ILE A 296 0.49 0.29 44.73
C ILE A 296 -1.01 0.60 44.60
N SER A 297 -1.63 0.36 43.44
CA SER A 297 -3.06 0.62 43.24
C SER A 297 -3.98 -0.26 44.12
N ARG A 298 -3.47 -1.40 44.57
CA ARG A 298 -4.17 -2.29 45.52
C ARG A 298 -3.94 -1.90 46.97
N ILE A 299 -2.89 -1.14 47.27
CA ILE A 299 -2.63 -0.64 48.61
C ILE A 299 -3.47 0.61 48.85
N LYS A 300 -4.31 0.58 49.89
CA LYS A 300 -4.88 1.80 50.48
C LYS A 300 -3.99 2.23 51.64
N PRO A 301 -3.22 3.33 51.51
CA PRO A 301 -2.42 3.80 52.63
C PRO A 301 -3.34 4.27 53.76
N ALA A 302 -3.23 3.64 54.93
CA ALA A 302 -3.82 4.18 56.14
C ALA A 302 -2.96 5.36 56.60
N LYS A 303 -3.58 6.53 56.79
CA LYS A 303 -2.89 7.69 57.36
C LYS A 303 -2.52 7.37 58.81
N LEU A 304 -1.24 7.21 59.09
CA LEU A 304 -0.75 7.11 60.47
C LEU A 304 -0.86 8.48 61.12
N ILE A 305 -1.92 8.71 61.89
CA ILE A 305 -2.05 9.92 62.70
C ILE A 305 -1.15 9.71 63.93
N LYS A 306 -0.18 10.60 64.15
CA LYS A 306 0.69 10.52 65.34
C LYS A 306 -0.10 10.96 66.57
N ARG A 307 0.01 10.20 67.66
CA ARG A 307 -0.61 10.55 68.94
C ARG A 307 -0.04 11.89 69.45
N PRO A 308 -0.88 12.88 69.79
CA PRO A 308 -0.43 14.15 70.35
C PRO A 308 0.17 13.97 71.75
N THR A 309 1.10 14.84 72.13
CA THR A 309 1.84 14.77 73.42
C THR A 309 1.04 15.33 74.60
N GLU A 310 0.11 16.26 74.36
CA GLU A 310 -0.73 16.83 75.40
C GLU A 310 -1.83 15.86 75.87
N LYS A 311 -2.04 15.79 77.20
CA LYS A 311 -2.90 14.78 77.84
C LYS A 311 -4.35 14.80 77.37
N THR A 312 -4.94 15.99 77.18
CA THR A 312 -6.34 16.14 76.76
C THR A 312 -6.55 15.74 75.30
N CYS A 313 -5.68 16.19 74.41
CA CYS A 313 -5.68 15.82 73.00
C CYS A 313 -5.37 14.33 72.80
N ALA A 314 -4.49 13.75 73.63
CA ALA A 314 -4.14 12.34 73.59
C ALA A 314 -5.32 11.45 74.02
N TRP A 315 -6.07 11.87 75.04
CA TRP A 315 -7.27 11.16 75.49
C TRP A 315 -8.38 11.16 74.42
N CYS A 316 -8.64 12.30 73.76
CA CYS A 316 -9.58 12.38 72.64
C CYS A 316 -9.12 11.54 71.42
N TYR A 317 -7.81 11.53 71.15
CA TYR A 317 -7.21 10.70 70.10
C TYR A 317 -7.45 9.21 70.39
N ASP A 318 -7.20 8.76 71.62
CA ASP A 318 -7.38 7.36 72.03
C ASP A 318 -8.88 6.95 71.97
N LEU A 319 -9.81 7.87 72.26
CA LEU A 319 -11.26 7.62 72.17
C LEU A 319 -11.77 7.47 70.72
N VAL A 320 -11.24 8.27 69.79
CA VAL A 320 -11.68 8.29 68.38
C VAL A 320 -10.98 7.21 67.55
N THR A 321 -9.75 6.83 67.92
CA THR A 321 -8.96 5.83 67.18
C THR A 321 -9.12 4.40 67.70
N CYS A 322 -9.68 4.21 68.91
CA CYS A 322 -10.15 2.91 69.38
C CYS A 322 -11.37 2.44 68.57
N LYS A 323 -11.11 1.63 67.55
CA LYS A 323 -12.10 0.81 66.86
C LYS A 323 -11.62 -0.63 66.81
#